data_AF-A0A970SS56-F1
#
_entry.id   AF-A0A970SS56-F1
#
_cell.length_a   1.000
_cell.length_b   1.000
_cell.length_c   1.000
_cell.angle_alpha   90.00
_cell.angle_beta   90.00
_cell.angle_gamma   90.00
#
_symmetry.space_group_name_H-M   'P 1'
#
loop_
_entity.id
_entity.type
_entity.pdbx_description
1 polymer ?
#
loop_
_entity_poly.entity_id
_entity_poly.type
_entity_poly.pdbx_seq_one_letter_code
_entity_poly.pdbx_strand_id
1 'polypeptide(L)'
;MNVKKEAKNNYFKKIGPKLALSFSFLMIVFLSLATILLNPFIFILLFPFLITPALYAFQLMNLGLNSGVNLSNKTFFSFFRRSFAPQTRSIYRTLSAFGKALLVWLLSLFVVTLISSQILINRDPGFVDILNDIASLERLDSLDEIMFLIESNKSFYYLSTAITLTSVFAFFLAFLHFILKGAITVFLTPFFPQYFGKHLNKITMLVLKIVKPQYNRDYYRAIWLGPILLLLGFIGGFLATFFLTNNITYILLASISMSILFLAPFLPYYFDVLEKLFAKYQDFLLNQISGKPQDSLQKDDDVDQKDKADEE
;
A
#
# COMPACT_ATOMS: atom_id res chain seq x y z
N MET A 1 17.66 18.30 -7.56
CA MET A 1 16.18 18.26 -7.70
C MET A 1 15.49 17.97 -6.35
N ASN A 2 14.53 18.81 -5.91
CA ASN A 2 13.78 18.60 -4.66
C ASN A 2 12.42 17.94 -4.95
N VAL A 3 12.39 16.60 -4.89
CA VAL A 3 11.23 15.76 -5.24
C VAL A 3 9.94 16.21 -4.55
N LYS A 4 9.99 16.47 -3.24
CA LYS A 4 8.81 16.87 -2.44
C LYS A 4 8.23 18.20 -2.92
N LYS A 5 9.09 19.20 -3.16
CA LYS A 5 8.66 20.55 -3.59
C LYS A 5 8.02 20.50 -4.98
N GLU A 6 8.63 19.79 -5.91
CA GLU A 6 8.14 19.69 -7.28
C GLU A 6 6.86 18.86 -7.40
N ALA A 7 6.77 17.72 -6.71
CA ALA A 7 5.56 16.92 -6.68
C ALA A 7 4.40 17.71 -6.07
N LYS A 8 4.65 18.45 -4.98
CA LYS A 8 3.66 19.35 -4.37
C LYS A 8 3.17 20.39 -5.37
N ASN A 9 4.09 21.06 -6.08
CA ASN A 9 3.72 22.07 -7.08
C ASN A 9 2.89 21.46 -8.23
N ASN A 10 3.27 20.29 -8.74
CA ASN A 10 2.51 19.59 -9.77
C ASN A 10 1.12 19.17 -9.31
N TYR A 11 0.98 18.74 -8.06
CA TYR A 11 -0.31 18.39 -7.47
C TYR A 11 -1.24 19.60 -7.41
N PHE A 12 -0.79 20.70 -6.80
CA PHE A 12 -1.62 21.89 -6.60
C PHE A 12 -1.98 22.61 -7.91
N LYS A 13 -1.12 22.56 -8.93
CA LYS A 13 -1.43 23.12 -10.26
C LYS A 13 -2.64 22.46 -10.93
N LYS A 14 -2.92 21.19 -10.64
CA LYS A 14 -4.00 20.39 -11.27
C LYS A 14 -4.89 19.70 -10.22
N ILE A 15 -5.11 20.36 -9.08
CA ILE A 15 -5.77 19.75 -7.92
C ILE A 15 -7.19 19.27 -8.24
N GLY A 16 -8.00 20.08 -8.94
CA GLY A 16 -9.38 19.72 -9.30
C GLY A 16 -9.47 18.43 -10.11
N PRO A 17 -8.81 18.34 -11.28
CA PRO A 17 -8.76 17.11 -12.07
C PRO A 17 -8.20 15.89 -11.32
N LYS A 18 -7.17 16.10 -10.47
CA LYS A 18 -6.56 15.03 -9.67
C LYS A 18 -7.52 14.49 -8.62
N LEU A 19 -8.27 15.35 -7.94
CA LEU A 19 -9.30 14.95 -6.98
C LEU A 19 -10.49 14.24 -7.66
N ALA A 20 -10.91 14.69 -8.84
CA ALA A 20 -11.96 14.01 -9.63
C ALA A 20 -11.53 12.58 -10.02
N LEU A 21 -10.25 12.41 -10.34
CA LEU A 21 -9.67 11.09 -10.63
C LEU A 21 -9.61 10.20 -9.37
N SER A 22 -9.21 10.75 -8.22
CA SER A 22 -9.29 10.07 -6.92
C SER A 22 -10.71 9.63 -6.57
N PHE A 23 -11.70 10.49 -6.81
CA PHE A 23 -13.10 10.17 -6.56
C PHE A 23 -13.59 9.01 -7.44
N SER A 24 -13.21 9.01 -8.73
CA SER A 24 -13.54 7.91 -9.64
C SER A 24 -12.91 6.59 -9.18
N PHE A 25 -11.66 6.63 -8.72
CA PHE A 25 -10.99 5.47 -8.13
C PHE A 25 -11.69 4.98 -6.84
N LEU A 26 -12.08 5.90 -5.95
CA LEU A 26 -12.85 5.56 -4.74
C LEU A 26 -14.15 4.82 -5.06
N MET A 27 -14.90 5.28 -6.06
CA MET A 27 -16.15 4.63 -6.47
C MET A 27 -15.91 3.17 -6.89
N ILE A 28 -14.84 2.89 -7.65
CA ILE A 28 -14.48 1.51 -8.04
C ILE A 28 -14.11 0.68 -6.81
N VAL A 29 -13.33 1.25 -5.88
CA VAL A 29 -12.91 0.54 -4.66
C VAL A 29 -14.10 0.25 -3.75
N PHE A 30 -15.01 1.20 -3.54
CA PHE A 30 -16.22 1.00 -2.73
C PHE A 30 -17.21 0.05 -3.38
N LEU A 31 -17.39 0.10 -4.70
CA LEU A 31 -18.18 -0.89 -5.42
C LEU A 31 -17.58 -2.30 -5.26
N SER A 32 -16.25 -2.41 -5.28
CA SER A 32 -15.55 -3.68 -5.03
C SER A 32 -15.74 -4.14 -3.59
N LEU A 33 -15.62 -3.25 -2.59
CA LEU A 33 -15.84 -3.57 -1.19
C LEU A 33 -17.30 -3.98 -0.91
N ALA A 34 -18.27 -3.38 -1.60
CA ALA A 34 -19.69 -3.75 -1.47
C ALA A 34 -19.94 -5.23 -1.85
N THR A 35 -19.10 -5.83 -2.71
CA THR A 35 -19.21 -7.27 -3.03
C THR A 35 -18.93 -8.18 -1.84
N ILE A 36 -18.24 -7.70 -0.79
CA ILE A 36 -18.06 -8.43 0.47
C ILE A 36 -19.41 -8.75 1.11
N LEU A 37 -20.38 -7.84 0.99
CA LEU A 37 -21.72 -8.03 1.54
C LEU A 37 -22.48 -9.15 0.84
N LEU A 38 -22.14 -9.47 -0.41
CA LEU A 38 -22.71 -10.59 -1.15
C LEU A 38 -22.00 -11.90 -0.77
N ASN A 39 -20.67 -11.90 -0.81
CA ASN A 39 -19.86 -13.03 -0.38
C ASN A 39 -18.39 -12.59 -0.15
N PRO A 40 -17.82 -12.80 1.06
CA PRO A 40 -16.43 -12.45 1.36
C PRO A 40 -15.39 -13.11 0.44
N PHE A 41 -15.65 -14.32 -0.05
CA PHE A 41 -14.74 -15.04 -0.95
C PHE A 41 -14.68 -14.40 -2.35
N ILE A 42 -15.78 -13.80 -2.81
CA ILE A 42 -15.83 -13.09 -4.10
C ILE A 42 -14.90 -11.89 -4.07
N PHE A 43 -14.83 -11.17 -2.93
CA PHE A 43 -13.93 -10.03 -2.78
C PHE A 43 -12.45 -10.41 -2.91
N ILE A 44 -12.02 -11.51 -2.27
CA ILE A 44 -10.63 -12.01 -2.36
C ILE A 44 -10.27 -12.29 -3.83
N LEU A 45 -11.20 -12.87 -4.59
CA LEU A 45 -11.00 -13.19 -5.99
C LEU A 45 -11.01 -11.93 -6.87
N LEU A 46 -11.92 -10.97 -6.64
CA LEU A 46 -12.08 -9.78 -7.48
C LEU A 46 -11.06 -8.67 -7.20
N PHE A 47 -10.55 -8.59 -5.98
CA PHE A 47 -9.59 -7.57 -5.53
C PHE A 47 -8.41 -7.37 -6.51
N PRO A 48 -7.67 -8.42 -6.94
CA PRO A 48 -6.56 -8.26 -7.88
C PRO A 48 -7.00 -7.94 -9.32
N PHE A 49 -8.26 -8.18 -9.70
CA PHE A 49 -8.77 -7.95 -11.06
C PHE A 49 -9.53 -6.63 -11.21
N LEU A 50 -9.97 -5.99 -10.11
CA LEU A 50 -10.65 -4.69 -10.14
C LEU A 50 -9.76 -3.57 -9.61
N ILE A 51 -9.28 -3.69 -8.37
CA ILE A 51 -8.61 -2.58 -7.68
C ILE A 51 -7.23 -2.32 -8.27
N THR A 52 -6.46 -3.37 -8.57
CA THR A 52 -5.13 -3.22 -9.17
C THR A 52 -5.17 -2.59 -10.57
N PRO A 53 -5.98 -3.10 -11.52
CA PRO A 53 -6.16 -2.45 -12.81
C PRO A 53 -6.65 -1.01 -12.72
N ALA A 54 -7.56 -0.71 -11.78
CA ALA A 54 -8.01 0.65 -11.52
C ALA A 54 -6.89 1.54 -10.98
N LEU A 55 -6.05 1.06 -10.07
CA LEU A 55 -4.90 1.78 -9.54
C LEU A 55 -3.86 2.07 -10.63
N TYR A 56 -3.63 1.11 -11.53
CA TYR A 56 -2.75 1.28 -12.69
C TYR A 56 -3.30 2.33 -13.66
N ALA A 57 -4.59 2.27 -13.97
CA ALA A 57 -5.26 3.25 -14.81
C ALA A 57 -5.22 4.65 -14.19
N PHE A 58 -5.44 4.74 -12.88
CA PHE A 58 -5.33 5.96 -12.10
C PHE A 58 -3.91 6.57 -12.21
N GLN A 59 -2.87 5.76 -12.00
CA GLN A 59 -1.49 6.22 -12.11
C GLN A 59 -1.18 6.77 -13.51
N LEU A 60 -1.55 6.06 -14.58
CA LEU A 60 -1.30 6.50 -15.95
C LEU A 60 -2.11 7.74 -16.32
N MET A 61 -3.35 7.84 -15.84
CA MET A 61 -4.17 9.02 -16.06
C MET A 61 -3.59 10.24 -15.30
N ASN A 62 -3.06 10.06 -14.09
CA ASN A 62 -2.38 11.13 -13.36
C ASN A 62 -1.12 11.63 -14.12
N LEU A 63 -0.34 10.72 -14.68
CA LEU A 63 0.78 11.07 -15.55
C LEU A 63 0.31 11.80 -16.81
N GLY A 64 -0.73 11.27 -17.47
CA GLY A 64 -1.33 11.89 -18.67
C GLY A 64 -1.82 13.31 -18.41
N LEU A 65 -2.46 13.54 -17.25
CA LEU A 65 -2.86 14.87 -16.80
C LEU A 65 -1.66 15.81 -16.75
N ASN A 66 -0.53 15.39 -16.18
CA ASN A 66 0.69 16.20 -16.11
C ASN A 66 1.20 16.55 -17.53
N SER A 67 1.08 15.62 -18.50
CA SER A 67 1.43 15.81 -19.91
C SER A 67 0.37 16.52 -20.78
N GLY A 68 -0.76 16.97 -20.21
CA GLY A 68 -1.80 17.72 -20.93
C GLY A 68 -2.91 16.88 -21.54
N VAL A 69 -3.00 15.58 -21.22
CA VAL A 69 -4.11 14.72 -21.61
C VAL A 69 -5.35 15.06 -20.79
N ASN A 70 -6.49 15.22 -21.45
CA ASN A 70 -7.78 15.47 -20.78
C ASN A 70 -8.32 14.21 -20.10
N LEU A 71 -9.05 14.39 -19.00
CA LEU A 71 -9.77 13.30 -18.33
C LEU A 71 -10.85 12.75 -19.27
N SER A 72 -10.78 11.45 -19.55
CA SER A 72 -11.86 10.76 -20.24
C SER A 72 -11.99 9.32 -19.77
N ASN A 73 -13.22 8.82 -19.67
CA ASN A 73 -13.49 7.44 -19.31
C ASN A 73 -12.89 6.47 -20.35
N LYS A 74 -12.92 6.85 -21.63
CA LYS A 74 -12.32 6.06 -22.73
C LYS A 74 -10.82 5.84 -22.49
N THR A 75 -10.08 6.89 -22.15
CA THR A 75 -8.65 6.80 -21.85
C THR A 75 -8.41 6.00 -20.57
N PHE A 76 -9.22 6.21 -19.53
CA PHE A 76 -9.11 5.45 -18.28
C PHE A 76 -9.29 3.94 -18.51
N PHE A 77 -10.36 3.53 -19.20
CA PHE A 77 -10.62 2.12 -19.50
C PHE A 77 -9.59 1.52 -20.47
N SER A 78 -9.02 2.32 -21.37
CA SER A 78 -7.89 1.88 -22.20
C SER A 78 -6.67 1.53 -21.35
N PHE A 79 -6.33 2.37 -20.36
CA PHE A 79 -5.25 2.08 -19.41
C PHE A 79 -5.57 0.90 -18.49
N PHE A 80 -6.81 0.79 -18.04
CA PHE A 80 -7.31 -0.35 -17.27
C PHE A 80 -7.10 -1.64 -18.06
N ARG A 81 -7.51 -1.71 -19.32
CA ARG A 81 -7.30 -2.89 -20.17
C ARG A 81 -5.80 -3.20 -20.35
N ARG A 82 -4.96 -2.18 -20.44
CA ARG A 82 -3.50 -2.34 -20.59
C ARG A 82 -2.83 -2.94 -19.35
N SER A 83 -3.43 -2.86 -18.15
CA SER A 83 -2.88 -3.52 -16.96
C SER A 83 -2.90 -5.04 -17.03
N PHE A 84 -3.75 -5.62 -17.89
CA PHE A 84 -3.81 -7.05 -18.17
C PHE A 84 -2.79 -7.50 -19.23
N ALA A 85 -2.13 -6.56 -19.90
CA ALA A 85 -1.15 -6.91 -20.91
C ALA A 85 0.06 -7.64 -20.29
N PRO A 86 0.60 -8.69 -20.93
CA PRO A 86 1.76 -9.44 -20.42
C PRO A 86 3.01 -8.58 -20.16
N GLN A 87 3.11 -7.43 -20.84
CA GLN A 87 4.21 -6.47 -20.71
C GLN A 87 4.22 -5.77 -19.35
N THR A 88 3.05 -5.49 -18.75
CA THR A 88 2.95 -4.70 -17.52
C THR A 88 3.02 -5.57 -16.25
N ARG A 89 2.61 -6.84 -16.35
CA ARG A 89 2.59 -7.82 -15.24
C ARG A 89 1.97 -7.28 -13.94
N SER A 90 0.97 -6.40 -14.05
CA SER A 90 0.36 -5.70 -12.91
C SER A 90 -0.29 -6.68 -11.91
N ILE A 91 -0.93 -7.74 -12.41
CA ILE A 91 -1.53 -8.80 -11.60
C ILE A 91 -0.45 -9.55 -10.80
N TYR A 92 0.63 -9.98 -11.43
CA TYR A 92 1.72 -10.68 -10.73
C TYR A 92 2.36 -9.82 -9.63
N ARG A 93 2.54 -8.51 -9.90
CA ARG A 93 3.03 -7.56 -8.90
C ARG A 93 2.08 -7.47 -7.70
N THR A 94 0.78 -7.50 -7.95
CA THR A 94 -0.25 -7.49 -6.90
C THR A 94 -0.23 -8.77 -6.09
N LEU A 95 -0.16 -9.93 -6.73
CA LEU A 95 -0.03 -11.22 -6.04
C LEU A 95 1.25 -11.28 -5.20
N SER A 96 2.36 -10.75 -5.72
CA SER A 96 3.61 -10.65 -4.96
C SER A 96 3.50 -9.67 -3.78
N ALA A 97 2.85 -8.52 -3.95
CA ALA A 97 2.59 -7.57 -2.86
C ALA A 97 1.67 -8.17 -1.80
N PHE A 98 0.63 -8.89 -2.22
CA PHE A 98 -0.27 -9.64 -1.36
C PHE A 98 0.48 -10.69 -0.54
N GLY A 99 1.29 -11.54 -1.19
CA GLY A 99 2.09 -12.55 -0.48
C GLY A 99 3.06 -11.94 0.53
N LYS A 100 3.72 -10.81 0.20
CA LYS A 100 4.58 -10.09 1.14
C LYS A 100 3.80 -9.47 2.30
N ALA A 101 2.63 -8.89 2.03
CA ALA A 101 1.75 -8.34 3.05
C ALA A 101 1.19 -9.44 3.96
N LEU A 102 0.90 -10.62 3.42
CA LEU A 102 0.46 -11.79 4.17
C LEU A 102 1.54 -12.25 5.16
N LEU A 103 2.82 -12.21 4.78
CA LEU A 103 3.92 -12.48 5.71
C LEU A 103 3.99 -11.44 6.85
N VAL A 104 3.76 -10.16 6.54
CA VAL A 104 3.70 -9.11 7.57
C VAL A 104 2.49 -9.31 8.49
N TRP A 105 1.35 -9.72 7.93
CA TRP A 105 0.15 -10.06 8.68
C TRP A 105 0.40 -11.22 9.65
N LEU A 106 0.98 -12.33 9.18
CA LEU A 106 1.31 -13.50 10.01
C LEU A 106 2.29 -13.13 11.13
N LEU A 107 3.33 -12.36 10.82
CA LEU A 107 4.29 -11.88 11.81
C LEU A 107 3.61 -10.96 12.84
N SER A 108 2.76 -10.04 12.38
CA SER A 108 2.00 -9.16 13.28
C SER A 108 1.05 -9.95 14.16
N LEU A 109 0.36 -10.94 13.60
CA LEU A 109 -0.56 -11.81 14.34
C LEU A 109 0.18 -12.54 15.45
N PHE A 110 1.32 -13.15 15.15
CA PHE A 110 2.17 -13.81 16.14
C PHE A 110 2.62 -12.84 17.25
N VAL A 111 3.22 -11.70 16.88
CA VAL A 111 3.77 -10.73 17.85
C VAL A 111 2.67 -10.13 18.73
N VAL A 112 1.55 -9.70 18.13
CA VAL A 112 0.44 -9.07 18.86
C VAL A 112 -0.26 -10.08 19.76
N THR A 113 -0.40 -11.33 19.32
CA THR A 113 -0.98 -12.40 20.14
C THR A 113 -0.13 -12.64 21.37
N LEU A 114 1.20 -12.83 21.20
CA LEU A 114 2.12 -13.04 22.33
C LEU A 114 2.11 -11.88 23.34
N ILE A 115 2.15 -10.64 22.86
CA ILE A 115 2.16 -9.47 23.74
C ILE A 115 0.80 -9.35 24.46
N SER A 116 -0.30 -9.47 23.73
CA SER A 116 -1.64 -9.28 24.28
C SER A 116 -2.02 -10.40 25.26
N SER A 117 -1.66 -11.65 24.96
CA SER A 117 -1.86 -12.77 25.88
C SER A 117 -1.03 -12.60 27.16
N GLN A 118 0.24 -12.18 27.05
CA GLN A 118 1.06 -11.94 28.22
C GLN A 118 0.52 -10.79 29.07
N ILE A 119 -0.02 -9.73 28.46
CA ILE A 119 -0.69 -8.66 29.21
C ILE A 119 -1.90 -9.21 29.96
N LEU A 120 -2.76 -10.00 29.30
CA LEU A 120 -3.96 -10.55 29.92
C LEU A 120 -3.65 -11.53 31.05
N ILE A 121 -2.69 -12.46 30.85
CA ILE A 121 -2.24 -13.39 31.91
C ILE A 121 -1.82 -12.64 33.18
N ASN A 122 -1.16 -11.49 33.04
CA ASN A 122 -0.67 -10.72 34.17
C ASN A 122 -1.69 -9.73 34.76
N ARG A 123 -2.79 -9.45 34.06
CA ARG A 123 -3.74 -8.38 34.43
C ARG A 123 -5.15 -8.88 34.73
N ASP A 124 -5.53 -10.03 34.18
CA ASP A 124 -6.83 -10.65 34.36
C ASP A 124 -6.66 -12.07 34.91
N PRO A 125 -6.80 -12.26 36.24
CA PRO A 125 -6.70 -13.58 36.86
C PRO A 125 -7.68 -14.59 36.27
N GLY A 126 -8.88 -14.15 35.86
CA GLY A 126 -9.90 -15.02 35.27
C GLY A 126 -9.54 -15.50 33.87
N PHE A 127 -8.62 -14.83 33.17
CA PHE A 127 -8.17 -15.25 31.84
C PHE A 127 -7.36 -16.55 31.88
N VAL A 128 -6.57 -16.75 32.94
CA VAL A 128 -5.79 -17.99 33.13
C VAL A 128 -6.70 -19.17 33.42
N ASP A 129 -7.74 -18.96 34.23
CA ASP A 129 -8.72 -20.00 34.53
C ASP A 129 -9.45 -20.47 33.27
N ILE A 130 -9.84 -19.53 32.40
CA ILE A 130 -10.49 -19.88 31.12
C ILE A 130 -9.54 -20.61 30.18
N LEU A 131 -8.25 -20.26 30.15
CA LEU A 131 -7.28 -21.02 29.35
C LEU A 131 -7.14 -22.46 29.84
N ASN A 132 -7.19 -22.68 31.16
CA ASN A 132 -7.19 -24.02 31.74
C ASN A 132 -8.47 -24.78 31.43
N ASP A 133 -9.63 -24.12 31.47
CA ASP A 133 -10.92 -24.69 31.09
C ASP A 133 -10.92 -25.13 29.62
N ILE A 134 -10.45 -24.28 28.71
CA ILE A 134 -10.29 -24.60 27.28
C ILE A 134 -9.36 -25.80 27.09
N ALA A 135 -8.21 -25.82 27.76
CA ALA A 135 -7.26 -26.93 27.66
C ALA A 135 -7.83 -28.26 28.21
N SER A 136 -8.77 -28.18 29.14
CA SER A 136 -9.48 -29.36 29.67
C SER A 136 -10.54 -29.88 28.70
N LEU A 137 -11.29 -28.97 28.06
CA LEU A 137 -12.32 -29.28 27.07
C LEU A 137 -11.76 -29.76 25.73
N GLU A 138 -10.58 -29.27 25.34
CA GLU A 138 -9.87 -29.73 24.13
C GLU A 138 -9.54 -31.23 24.23
N ARG A 139 -9.20 -31.71 25.45
CA ARG A 139 -8.94 -33.14 25.70
C ARG A 139 -10.19 -34.02 25.60
N LEU A 140 -11.38 -33.41 25.64
CA LEU A 140 -12.68 -34.05 25.58
C LEU A 140 -13.37 -33.84 24.21
N ASP A 141 -12.67 -33.26 23.23
CA ASP A 141 -13.16 -32.97 21.87
C ASP A 141 -14.48 -32.17 21.83
N SER A 142 -14.71 -31.32 22.83
CA SER A 142 -15.97 -30.57 23.01
C SER A 142 -15.91 -29.18 22.37
N LEU A 143 -15.82 -29.14 21.04
CA LEU A 143 -15.63 -27.90 20.26
C LEU A 143 -16.71 -26.83 20.49
N ASP A 144 -17.97 -27.23 20.62
CA ASP A 144 -19.09 -26.28 20.82
C ASP A 144 -18.98 -25.53 22.16
N GLU A 145 -18.54 -26.22 23.22
CA GLU A 145 -18.34 -25.63 24.54
C GLU A 145 -17.13 -24.67 24.56
N ILE A 146 -16.07 -25.03 23.84
CA ILE A 146 -14.90 -24.15 23.64
C ILE A 146 -15.32 -22.87 22.91
N MET A 147 -16.11 -22.98 21.84
CA MET A 147 -16.60 -21.81 21.10
C MET A 147 -17.50 -20.94 21.97
N PHE A 148 -18.39 -21.53 22.75
CA PHE A 148 -19.24 -20.79 23.68
C PHE A 148 -18.43 -20.04 24.75
N LEU A 149 -17.41 -20.67 25.33
CA LEU A 149 -16.51 -20.02 26.30
C LEU A 149 -15.73 -18.84 25.68
N ILE A 150 -15.26 -18.99 24.45
CA ILE A 150 -14.54 -17.92 23.74
C ILE A 150 -15.47 -16.75 23.40
N GLU A 151 -16.68 -17.02 22.90
CA GLU A 151 -17.63 -15.99 22.49
C GLU A 151 -18.27 -15.25 23.67
N SER A 152 -18.50 -15.94 24.78
CA SER A 152 -19.11 -15.37 25.98
C SER A 152 -18.12 -14.57 26.85
N ASN A 153 -16.81 -14.76 26.64
CA ASN A 153 -15.79 -14.11 27.45
C ASN A 153 -15.32 -12.76 26.88
N LYS A 154 -15.40 -11.72 27.72
CA LYS A 154 -14.99 -10.36 27.36
C LYS A 154 -13.49 -10.23 27.07
N SER A 155 -12.64 -10.94 27.81
CA SER A 155 -11.18 -10.87 27.63
C SER A 155 -10.76 -11.49 26.30
N PHE A 156 -11.39 -12.60 25.90
CA PHE A 156 -11.25 -13.16 24.56
C PHE A 156 -11.77 -12.24 23.47
N TYR A 157 -12.91 -11.59 23.67
CA TYR A 157 -13.41 -10.59 22.72
C TYR A 157 -12.43 -9.43 22.53
N TYR A 158 -11.88 -8.86 23.60
CA TYR A 158 -10.88 -7.79 23.52
C TYR A 158 -9.57 -8.26 22.88
N LEU A 159 -9.11 -9.46 23.22
CA LEU A 159 -7.94 -10.09 22.63
C LEU A 159 -8.10 -10.27 21.12
N SER A 160 -9.20 -10.91 20.70
CA SER A 160 -9.54 -11.13 19.29
C SER A 160 -9.67 -9.81 18.53
N THR A 161 -10.28 -8.79 19.15
CA THR A 161 -10.40 -7.45 18.57
C THR A 161 -9.04 -6.79 18.37
N ALA A 162 -8.18 -6.80 19.39
CA ALA A 162 -6.84 -6.20 19.32
C ALA A 162 -5.95 -6.90 18.27
N ILE A 163 -5.95 -8.24 18.25
CA ILE A 163 -5.20 -9.04 17.28
C ILE A 163 -5.71 -8.73 15.86
N THR A 164 -7.01 -8.87 15.63
CA THR A 164 -7.61 -8.70 14.29
C THR A 164 -7.37 -7.30 13.75
N LEU A 165 -7.66 -6.25 14.52
CA LEU A 165 -7.49 -4.87 14.06
C LEU A 165 -6.03 -4.54 13.77
N THR A 166 -5.12 -4.89 14.68
CA THR A 166 -3.70 -4.55 14.52
C THR A 166 -3.07 -5.30 13.36
N SER A 167 -3.34 -6.61 13.26
CA SER A 167 -2.78 -7.43 12.18
C SER A 167 -3.35 -7.05 10.83
N VAL A 168 -4.67 -6.83 10.71
CA VAL A 168 -5.27 -6.39 9.44
C VAL A 168 -4.80 -4.99 9.05
N PHE A 169 -4.63 -4.07 10.01
CA PHE A 169 -4.03 -2.76 9.71
C PHE A 169 -2.59 -2.90 9.20
N ALA A 170 -1.77 -3.75 9.83
CA ALA A 170 -0.41 -4.03 9.38
C ALA A 170 -0.37 -4.67 7.98
N PHE A 171 -1.28 -5.61 7.70
CA PHE A 171 -1.48 -6.18 6.37
C PHE A 171 -1.77 -5.08 5.34
N PHE A 172 -2.76 -4.23 5.62
CA PHE A 172 -3.22 -3.20 4.70
C PHE A 172 -2.14 -2.16 4.42
N LEU A 173 -1.43 -1.71 5.46
CA LEU A 173 -0.30 -0.80 5.35
C LEU A 173 0.83 -1.41 4.50
N ALA A 174 1.20 -2.67 4.77
CA ALA A 174 2.25 -3.37 4.03
C ALA A 174 1.85 -3.60 2.57
N PHE A 175 0.60 -4.01 2.32
CA PHE A 175 0.07 -4.22 0.99
C PHE A 175 0.13 -2.94 0.16
N LEU A 176 -0.38 -1.83 0.70
CA LEU A 176 -0.30 -0.52 0.06
C LEU A 176 1.15 -0.10 -0.16
N HIS A 177 2.03 -0.29 0.83
CA HIS A 177 3.44 0.02 0.67
C HIS A 177 4.07 -0.72 -0.51
N PHE A 178 3.88 -2.05 -0.59
CA PHE A 178 4.49 -2.86 -1.64
C PHE A 178 3.90 -2.61 -3.03
N ILE A 179 2.59 -2.42 -3.13
CA ILE A 179 1.94 -2.18 -4.43
C ILE A 179 2.34 -0.82 -4.99
N LEU A 180 2.33 0.21 -4.14
CA LEU A 180 2.64 1.58 -4.49
C LEU A 180 4.14 1.75 -4.79
N LYS A 181 5.04 1.19 -3.96
CA LYS A 181 6.49 1.24 -4.25
C LYS A 181 6.83 0.53 -5.56
N GLY A 182 6.13 -0.55 -5.88
CA GLY A 182 6.28 -1.25 -7.16
C GLY A 182 5.82 -0.42 -8.36
N ALA A 183 4.98 0.60 -8.16
CA ALA A 183 4.36 1.39 -9.23
C ALA A 183 5.37 2.21 -10.04
N ILE A 184 6.58 2.44 -9.53
CA ILE A 184 7.63 3.12 -10.29
C ILE A 184 7.97 2.43 -11.63
N THR A 185 7.82 1.10 -11.69
CA THR A 185 8.08 0.30 -12.91
C THR A 185 7.16 0.67 -14.08
N VAL A 186 6.00 1.27 -13.80
CA VAL A 186 5.07 1.74 -14.84
C VAL A 186 5.69 2.87 -15.66
N PHE A 187 6.46 3.76 -15.03
CA PHE A 187 7.13 4.87 -15.73
C PHE A 187 8.27 4.42 -16.63
N LEU A 188 8.83 3.23 -16.42
CA LEU A 188 9.89 2.65 -17.26
C LEU A 188 9.38 1.94 -18.50
N THR A 189 8.11 1.53 -18.50
CA THR A 189 7.54 0.73 -19.60
C THR A 189 7.59 1.45 -20.96
N PRO A 190 7.34 2.78 -21.07
CA PRO A 190 7.44 3.50 -22.34
C PRO A 190 8.86 3.58 -22.92
N PHE A 191 9.89 3.61 -22.08
CA PHE A 191 11.29 3.72 -22.53
C PHE A 191 11.86 2.39 -23.02
N PHE A 192 11.26 1.28 -22.58
CA PHE A 192 11.75 -0.07 -22.84
C PHE A 192 10.62 -1.02 -23.30
N PRO A 193 9.87 -0.68 -24.37
CA PRO A 193 8.71 -1.45 -24.80
C PRO A 193 9.08 -2.86 -25.27
N GLN A 194 10.32 -3.04 -25.72
CA GLN A 194 10.89 -4.32 -26.19
C GLN A 194 11.24 -5.31 -25.06
N TYR A 195 11.35 -4.85 -23.81
CA TYR A 195 11.66 -5.74 -22.69
C TYR A 195 10.37 -6.27 -22.06
N PHE A 196 10.21 -7.60 -22.03
CA PHE A 196 9.14 -8.23 -21.27
C PHE A 196 9.21 -7.80 -19.80
N GLY A 197 8.06 -7.54 -19.16
CA GLY A 197 7.98 -6.96 -17.81
C GLY A 197 8.78 -7.69 -16.71
N LYS A 198 9.18 -8.96 -16.91
CA LYS A 198 10.11 -9.67 -16.02
C LYS A 198 11.52 -9.08 -16.03
N HIS A 199 12.04 -8.80 -17.22
CA HIS A 199 13.39 -8.27 -17.40
C HIS A 199 13.44 -6.82 -16.95
N LEU A 200 12.44 -6.03 -17.31
CA LEU A 200 12.33 -4.64 -16.85
C LEU A 200 12.29 -4.57 -15.32
N ASN A 201 11.41 -5.34 -14.67
CA ASN A 201 11.33 -5.37 -13.20
C ASN A 201 12.63 -5.82 -12.53
N LYS A 202 13.34 -6.81 -13.11
CA LYS A 202 14.63 -7.26 -12.58
C LYS A 202 15.69 -6.15 -12.65
N ILE A 203 15.79 -5.48 -13.80
CA ILE A 203 16.77 -4.41 -13.99
C ILE A 203 16.42 -3.21 -13.10
N THR A 204 15.15 -2.80 -13.04
CA THR A 204 14.69 -1.76 -12.11
C THR A 204 15.05 -2.09 -10.67
N MET A 205 14.83 -3.34 -10.23
CA MET A 205 15.20 -3.74 -8.87
C MET A 205 16.70 -3.73 -8.63
N LEU A 206 17.52 -4.11 -9.62
CA LEU A 206 18.98 -4.05 -9.52
C LEU A 206 19.48 -2.60 -9.42
N VAL A 207 18.98 -1.72 -10.29
CA VAL A 207 19.38 -0.31 -10.27
C VAL A 207 18.93 0.38 -8.98
N LEU A 208 17.68 0.13 -8.54
CA LEU A 208 17.18 0.66 -7.26
C LEU A 208 17.89 0.08 -6.03
N LYS A 209 18.58 -1.06 -6.15
CA LYS A 209 19.46 -1.56 -5.07
C LYS A 209 20.72 -0.72 -4.93
N ILE A 210 21.27 -0.22 -6.04
CA ILE A 210 22.50 0.59 -6.05
C ILE A 210 22.23 1.96 -5.42
N VAL A 211 21.15 2.65 -5.82
CA VAL A 211 20.75 3.96 -5.25
C VAL A 211 19.80 3.84 -4.04
N LYS A 212 19.67 2.64 -3.47
CA LYS A 212 18.69 2.31 -2.43
C LYS A 212 18.63 3.30 -1.25
N PRO A 213 19.74 3.71 -0.61
CA PRO A 213 19.66 4.58 0.56
C PRO A 213 19.13 5.97 0.20
N GLN A 214 19.64 6.58 -0.87
CA GLN A 214 19.19 7.90 -1.33
C GLN A 214 17.73 7.87 -1.82
N TYR A 215 17.39 6.87 -2.65
CA TYR A 215 16.04 6.69 -3.15
C TYR A 215 15.02 6.53 -2.01
N ASN A 216 15.32 5.67 -1.02
CA ASN A 216 14.41 5.46 0.12
C ASN A 216 14.28 6.73 0.98
N ARG A 217 15.38 7.47 1.19
CA ARG A 217 15.35 8.73 1.94
C ARG A 217 14.40 9.73 1.28
N ASP A 218 14.55 9.96 -0.03
CA ASP A 218 13.69 10.88 -0.78
C ASP A 218 12.24 10.41 -0.84
N TYR A 219 12.04 9.10 -1.06
CA TYR A 219 10.73 8.47 -1.05
C TYR A 219 10.00 8.69 0.27
N TYR A 220 10.55 8.21 1.39
CA TYR A 220 9.87 8.30 2.69
C TYR A 220 9.71 9.75 3.16
N ARG A 221 10.67 10.63 2.87
CA ARG A 221 10.54 12.07 3.20
C ARG A 221 9.41 12.75 2.44
N ALA A 222 9.09 12.29 1.23
CA ALA A 222 8.01 12.86 0.42
C ALA A 222 6.63 12.28 0.79
N ILE A 223 6.56 11.02 1.25
CA ILE A 223 5.29 10.29 1.43
C ILE A 223 4.87 10.03 2.89
N TRP A 224 5.65 10.45 3.88
CA TRP A 224 5.41 10.18 5.32
C TRP A 224 3.98 10.49 5.82
N LEU A 225 3.29 11.43 5.18
CA LEU A 225 1.92 11.82 5.51
C LEU A 225 0.89 10.74 5.14
N GLY A 226 1.18 9.88 4.16
CA GLY A 226 0.28 8.79 3.72
C GLY A 226 -0.06 7.80 4.84
N PRO A 227 0.92 7.19 5.53
CA PRO A 227 0.69 6.34 6.70
C PRO A 227 -0.13 7.01 7.81
N ILE A 228 0.06 8.32 8.03
CA ILE A 228 -0.70 9.07 9.05
C ILE A 228 -2.17 9.20 8.63
N LEU A 229 -2.44 9.54 7.37
CA LEU A 229 -3.82 9.60 6.84
C LEU A 229 -4.51 8.23 6.93
N LEU A 230 -3.78 7.15 6.61
CA LEU A 230 -4.28 5.79 6.74
C LEU A 230 -4.67 5.47 8.19
N LEU A 231 -3.80 5.80 9.15
CA LEU A 231 -4.05 5.58 10.57
C LEU A 231 -5.25 6.41 11.07
N LEU A 232 -5.32 7.69 10.72
CA LEU A 232 -6.43 8.56 11.10
C LEU A 232 -7.76 8.05 10.54
N GLY A 233 -7.79 7.64 9.26
CA GLY A 233 -8.98 7.04 8.68
C GLY A 233 -9.35 5.70 9.36
N PHE A 234 -8.35 4.88 9.72
CA PHE A 234 -8.59 3.61 10.40
C PHE A 234 -9.24 3.82 11.78
N ILE A 235 -8.64 4.71 12.59
CA ILE A 235 -9.17 5.09 13.90
C ILE A 235 -10.55 5.74 13.75
N GLY A 236 -10.73 6.60 12.76
CA GLY A 236 -12.03 7.24 12.49
C GLY A 236 -13.13 6.22 12.18
N GLY A 237 -12.85 5.22 11.35
CA GLY A 237 -13.82 4.15 11.06
C GLY A 237 -14.08 3.22 12.25
N PHE A 238 -13.04 2.90 13.03
CA PHE A 238 -13.17 2.17 14.28
C PHE A 238 -14.10 2.91 15.25
N LEU A 239 -13.80 4.17 15.57
CA LEU A 239 -14.60 4.97 16.51
C LEU A 239 -16.03 5.20 16.00
N ALA A 240 -16.21 5.40 14.70
CA ALA A 240 -17.54 5.63 14.12
C ALA A 240 -18.46 4.41 14.25
N THR A 241 -17.91 3.19 14.24
CA THR A 241 -18.70 1.95 14.25
C THR A 241 -18.68 1.21 15.56
N PHE A 242 -17.61 1.33 16.36
CA PHE A 242 -17.48 0.66 17.65
C PHE A 242 -18.65 0.97 18.60
N PHE A 243 -19.18 2.20 18.59
CA PHE A 243 -20.33 2.58 19.41
C PHE A 243 -21.68 2.18 18.80
N LEU A 244 -21.71 1.81 17.52
CA LEU A 244 -22.93 1.44 16.80
C LEU A 244 -23.14 -0.07 16.73
N THR A 245 -22.06 -0.86 16.79
CA THR A 245 -22.10 -2.31 16.64
C THR A 245 -20.95 -2.99 17.37
N ASN A 246 -21.24 -4.16 17.97
CA ASN A 246 -20.23 -5.06 18.56
C ASN A 246 -19.71 -6.10 17.54
N ASN A 247 -20.11 -5.99 16.27
CA ASN A 247 -19.67 -6.91 15.24
C ASN A 247 -18.33 -6.46 14.66
N ILE A 248 -17.28 -7.23 14.94
CA ILE A 248 -15.91 -6.97 14.52
C ILE A 248 -15.75 -6.85 13.00
N THR A 249 -16.55 -7.57 12.21
CA THR A 249 -16.51 -7.54 10.75
C THR A 249 -16.94 -6.16 10.22
N TYR A 250 -17.99 -5.57 10.80
CA TYR A 250 -18.45 -4.23 10.40
C TYR A 250 -17.47 -3.16 10.86
N ILE A 251 -16.90 -3.29 12.05
CA ILE A 251 -15.85 -2.39 12.54
C ILE A 251 -14.64 -2.39 11.59
N LEU A 252 -14.21 -3.58 11.16
CA LEU A 252 -13.09 -3.74 10.25
C LEU A 252 -13.39 -3.12 8.88
N LEU A 253 -14.55 -3.41 8.31
CA LEU A 253 -14.97 -2.88 7.01
C LEU A 253 -15.02 -1.36 7.02
N ALA A 254 -15.58 -0.76 8.06
CA ALA A 254 -15.65 0.69 8.20
C ALA A 254 -14.27 1.31 8.40
N SER A 255 -13.41 0.70 9.22
CA SER A 255 -12.02 1.15 9.43
C SER A 255 -11.22 1.16 8.12
N ILE A 256 -11.28 0.08 7.33
CA ILE A 256 -10.61 0.00 6.02
C ILE A 256 -11.20 1.02 5.04
N SER A 257 -12.52 1.15 5.00
CA SER A 257 -13.21 2.08 4.09
C SER A 257 -12.84 3.54 4.39
N MET A 258 -12.80 3.92 5.67
CA MET A 258 -12.39 5.25 6.11
C MET A 258 -10.89 5.51 5.89
N SER A 259 -10.03 4.51 6.08
CA SER A 259 -8.60 4.61 5.68
C SER A 259 -8.44 4.91 4.19
N ILE A 260 -9.19 4.21 3.34
CA ILE A 260 -9.16 4.42 1.88
C ILE A 260 -9.70 5.81 1.53
N LEU A 261 -10.78 6.25 2.17
CA LEU A 261 -11.36 7.58 1.99
C LEU A 261 -10.35 8.69 2.32
N PHE A 262 -9.64 8.57 3.44
CA PHE A 262 -8.63 9.54 3.86
C PHE A 262 -7.38 9.51 2.96
N LEU A 263 -7.00 8.34 2.43
CA LEU A 263 -5.85 8.21 1.55
C LEU A 263 -6.13 8.70 0.12
N ALA A 264 -7.38 8.65 -0.35
CA ALA A 264 -7.73 8.94 -1.74
C ALA A 264 -7.29 10.33 -2.26
N PRO A 265 -7.46 11.44 -1.51
CA PRO A 265 -6.93 12.74 -1.92
C PRO A 265 -5.40 12.78 -2.01
N PHE A 266 -4.70 11.90 -1.29
CA PHE A 266 -3.24 11.85 -1.25
C PHE A 266 -2.63 10.99 -2.38
N LEU A 267 -3.39 10.06 -2.94
CA LEU A 267 -2.93 9.16 -4.01
C LEU A 267 -2.38 9.87 -5.27
N PRO A 268 -2.99 10.95 -5.82
CA PRO A 268 -2.42 11.66 -6.96
C PRO A 268 -1.07 12.31 -6.63
N TYR A 269 -0.95 12.91 -5.44
CA TYR A 269 0.32 13.46 -4.97
C TYR A 269 1.38 12.37 -4.84
N TYR A 270 1.00 11.18 -4.36
CA TYR A 270 1.90 10.03 -4.32
C TYR A 270 2.42 9.65 -5.72
N PHE A 271 1.56 9.65 -6.73
CA PHE A 271 1.99 9.38 -8.11
C PHE A 271 2.90 10.48 -8.67
N ASP A 272 2.64 11.75 -8.35
CA ASP A 272 3.55 12.84 -8.73
C ASP A 272 4.93 12.67 -8.07
N VAL A 273 4.98 12.22 -6.82
CA VAL A 273 6.25 11.90 -6.14
C VAL A 273 6.98 10.78 -6.87
N LEU A 274 6.29 9.72 -7.27
CA LEU A 274 6.92 8.63 -8.03
C LEU A 274 7.42 9.08 -9.40
N GLU A 275 6.68 9.92 -10.10
CA GLU A 275 7.10 10.52 -11.38
C GLU A 275 8.37 11.33 -11.20
N LYS A 276 8.44 12.16 -10.14
CA LYS A 276 9.64 12.96 -9.83
C LYS A 276 10.80 12.13 -9.34
N LEU A 277 10.58 11.08 -8.56
CA LEU A 277 11.63 10.13 -8.22
C LEU A 277 12.16 9.45 -9.47
N PHE A 278 11.27 9.02 -10.36
CA PHE A 278 11.67 8.43 -11.63
C PHE A 278 12.53 9.39 -12.45
N ALA A 279 12.08 10.63 -12.66
CA ALA A 279 12.83 11.65 -13.39
C ALA A 279 14.21 11.92 -12.77
N LYS A 280 14.32 11.97 -11.43
CA LYS A 280 15.61 12.20 -10.73
C LYS A 280 16.64 11.12 -11.03
N TYR A 281 16.19 9.87 -11.07
CA TYR A 281 17.05 8.71 -11.23
C TYR A 281 17.02 8.14 -12.65
N GLN A 282 16.35 8.82 -13.58
CA GLN A 282 16.11 8.34 -14.94
C GLN A 282 17.43 8.11 -15.66
N ASP A 283 18.33 9.08 -15.66
CA ASP A 283 19.60 8.96 -16.40
C ASP A 283 20.47 7.83 -15.84
N PHE A 284 20.48 7.66 -14.53
CA PHE A 284 21.13 6.51 -13.88
C PHE A 284 20.48 5.18 -14.29
N LEU A 285 19.15 5.13 -14.34
CA LEU A 285 18.38 3.96 -14.80
C LEU A 285 18.66 3.65 -16.27
N LEU A 286 18.66 4.65 -17.15
CA LEU A 286 18.87 4.50 -18.59
C LEU A 286 20.32 4.14 -18.93
N ASN A 287 21.31 4.74 -18.26
CA ASN A 287 22.73 4.45 -18.49
C ASN A 287 23.08 3.01 -18.09
N GLN A 288 22.53 2.52 -16.98
CA GLN A 288 22.72 1.13 -16.53
C GLN A 288 21.97 0.11 -17.41
N ILE A 289 20.77 0.44 -17.92
CA ILE A 289 20.03 -0.43 -18.84
C ILE A 289 20.70 -0.48 -20.22
N SER A 290 21.30 0.61 -20.68
CA SER A 290 21.98 0.72 -21.99
C SER A 290 23.44 0.23 -21.99
N GLY A 291 24.01 -0.11 -20.84
CA GLY A 291 25.37 -0.66 -20.71
C GLY A 291 26.50 0.36 -20.88
N LYS A 292 26.24 1.68 -20.76
CA LYS A 292 27.27 2.72 -20.86
C LYS A 292 27.99 2.95 -19.52
N PRO A 293 29.33 3.08 -19.47
CA PRO A 293 30.08 3.25 -18.22
C PRO A 293 29.80 4.57 -17.52
N GLN A 294 29.90 4.56 -16.18
CA GLN A 294 29.73 5.69 -15.28
C GLN A 294 30.95 6.64 -15.31
N ASP A 295 30.92 7.69 -16.12
CA ASP A 295 31.90 8.80 -16.04
C ASP A 295 31.24 10.18 -15.80
N SER A 296 29.91 10.25 -15.74
CA SER A 296 29.18 11.53 -15.77
C SER A 296 28.71 12.05 -14.41
N LEU A 297 28.74 11.27 -13.34
CA LEU A 297 28.26 11.71 -12.00
C LEU A 297 29.38 12.05 -11.02
N GLN A 298 30.59 11.51 -11.20
CA GLN A 298 31.75 11.97 -10.44
C GLN A 298 32.18 13.38 -10.85
N LYS A 299 32.03 13.74 -12.13
CA LYS A 299 32.35 15.08 -12.61
C LYS A 299 31.45 16.18 -12.06
N ASP A 300 30.15 15.92 -11.85
CA ASP A 300 29.26 16.96 -11.31
C ASP A 300 29.47 17.17 -9.81
N ASP A 301 29.72 16.12 -9.03
CA ASP A 301 30.04 16.24 -7.59
C ASP A 301 31.45 16.82 -7.35
N ASP A 302 32.43 16.55 -8.22
CA ASP A 302 33.79 17.13 -8.14
C ASP A 302 33.84 18.59 -8.63
N VAL A 303 32.98 18.99 -9.58
CA VAL A 303 32.88 20.39 -10.04
C VAL A 303 32.16 21.25 -9.00
N ASP A 304 31.03 20.79 -8.43
CA ASP A 304 30.32 21.52 -7.36
C ASP A 304 31.13 21.63 -6.05
N GLN A 305 32.12 20.76 -5.83
CA GLN A 305 33.07 20.85 -4.71
C GLN A 305 34.27 21.74 -5.02
N LYS A 306 34.75 21.77 -6.26
CA LYS A 306 35.81 22.70 -6.69
C LYS A 306 35.33 24.15 -6.67
N ASP A 307 34.15 24.42 -7.22
CA ASP A 307 33.60 25.77 -7.29
C ASP A 307 33.33 26.36 -5.89
N LYS A 308 33.11 25.51 -4.87
CA LYS A 308 32.96 25.95 -3.47
C LYS A 308 34.26 26.10 -2.71
N ALA A 309 35.32 25.41 -3.15
CA ALA A 309 36.65 25.56 -2.56
C ALA A 309 37.38 26.79 -3.10
N ASP A 310 37.00 27.27 -4.30
CA ASP A 310 37.54 28.48 -4.91
C ASP A 310 36.80 29.77 -4.48
N GLU A 311 35.71 29.65 -3.69
CA GLU A 311 34.92 30.76 -3.13
C GLU A 311 35.16 31.03 -1.61
N GLU A 312 35.99 30.22 -0.93
CA GLU A 312 36.46 30.46 0.46
C GLU A 312 37.88 31.03 0.52
#